data_AF-A0A7C5ADA3-F1
#
_entry.id   AF-A0A7C5ADA3-F1
#
_cell.length_a   1.000
_cell.length_b   1.000
_cell.length_c   1.000
_cell.angle_alpha   90.00
_cell.angle_beta   90.00
_cell.angle_gamma   90.00
#
_symmetry.space_group_name_H-M   'P 1'
#
loop_
_entity.id
_entity.type
_entity.pdbx_description
1 polymer ?
#
loop_
_entity_poly.entity_id
_entity_poly.type
_entity_poly.pdbx_seq_one_letter_code
_entity_poly.pdbx_strand_id
1 'polypeptide(L)'
;LPVLDLPFGMQGPSALAAKGRPFEPGLPRDHFGTTADAVLRLSPGDYELVVTSDDGVRVRLGEEILVDDWTHHAPRTVVKPFRVDEEKSIPLHVEHFELDGFAVLRVTIRPARSR
;
A
#
# COMPACT_ATOMS: atom_id res chain seq x y z
N LEU A 1 -8.94 -4.55 -10.03
CA LEU A 1 -7.65 -4.96 -9.44
C LEU A 1 -7.74 -4.82 -7.93
N PRO A 2 -6.92 -5.55 -7.15
CA PRO A 2 -7.03 -5.52 -5.69
C PRO A 2 -6.75 -4.13 -5.12
N VAL A 3 -7.34 -3.89 -3.96
CA VAL A 3 -7.17 -2.67 -3.17
C VAL A 3 -6.74 -3.11 -1.77
N LEU A 4 -5.61 -2.58 -1.30
CA LEU A 4 -5.26 -2.59 0.11
C LEU A 4 -5.75 -1.27 0.72
N ASP A 5 -6.62 -1.34 1.72
CA ASP A 5 -7.18 -0.15 2.36
C ASP A 5 -7.14 -0.32 3.88
N LEU A 6 -6.18 0.35 4.51
CA LEU A 6 -5.97 0.38 5.96
C LEU A 6 -6.12 1.83 6.46
N PRO A 7 -7.37 2.29 6.70
CA PRO A 7 -7.63 3.61 7.26
C PRO A 7 -7.47 3.58 8.79
N PHE A 8 -6.24 3.57 9.30
CA PHE A 8 -5.96 3.59 10.75
C PHE A 8 -6.56 4.85 11.42
N GLY A 9 -6.49 5.99 10.75
CA GLY A 9 -7.01 7.26 11.26
C GLY A 9 -6.19 7.76 12.46
N MET A 10 -6.86 8.36 13.45
CA MET A 10 -6.22 8.74 14.72
C MET A 10 -6.01 7.56 15.69
N GLN A 11 -6.24 6.34 15.21
CA GLN A 11 -6.12 5.09 15.97
C GLN A 11 -4.96 4.26 15.39
N GLY A 12 -4.75 3.06 15.91
CA GLY A 12 -3.74 2.13 15.40
C GLY A 12 -4.32 0.81 14.85
N PRO A 13 -3.46 -0.16 14.53
CA PRO A 13 -3.85 -1.44 13.95
C PRO A 13 -4.93 -2.19 14.74
N SER A 14 -4.89 -2.14 16.08
CA SER A 14 -5.92 -2.81 16.91
C SER A 14 -7.33 -2.27 16.70
N ALA A 15 -7.52 -1.06 16.19
CA ALA A 15 -8.85 -0.50 15.90
C ALA A 15 -9.42 -0.96 14.53
N LEU A 16 -8.55 -1.37 13.60
CA LEU A 16 -8.94 -1.89 12.28
C LEU A 16 -9.59 -3.29 12.35
N ALA A 17 -9.41 -3.97 13.47
CA ALA A 17 -9.88 -5.31 13.77
C ALA A 17 -11.39 -5.56 13.58
N ALA A 18 -12.20 -4.51 13.55
CA ALA A 18 -13.66 -4.59 13.48
C ALA A 18 -14.23 -5.12 12.14
N LYS A 19 -13.41 -5.55 11.16
CA LYS A 19 -13.87 -5.97 9.82
C LYS A 19 -13.40 -7.35 9.32
N GLY A 20 -12.93 -8.26 10.19
CA GLY A 20 -12.94 -9.70 9.90
C GLY A 20 -11.61 -10.46 9.87
N ARG A 21 -10.46 -9.80 10.12
CA ARG A 21 -9.25 -10.43 10.67
C ARG A 21 -8.55 -9.39 11.56
N PRO A 22 -8.60 -9.53 12.89
CA PRO A 22 -8.02 -8.52 13.74
C PRO A 22 -6.49 -8.57 13.66
N PHE A 23 -5.86 -7.43 13.40
CA PHE A 23 -4.54 -7.21 13.95
C PHE A 23 -4.63 -7.46 15.46
N GLU A 24 -3.57 -8.02 16.05
CA GLU A 24 -3.59 -8.43 17.45
C GLU A 24 -4.08 -7.30 18.37
N PRO A 25 -4.95 -7.59 19.35
CA PRO A 25 -5.28 -6.63 20.38
C PRO A 25 -4.02 -6.17 21.12
N GLY A 26 -3.98 -4.89 21.50
CA GLY A 26 -2.87 -4.35 22.29
C GLY A 26 -1.67 -3.86 21.46
N LEU A 27 -1.78 -3.82 20.13
CA LEU A 27 -0.80 -3.13 19.30
C LEU A 27 -0.87 -1.62 19.57
N PRO A 28 0.30 -0.94 19.53
CA PRO A 28 0.36 0.48 19.84
C PRO A 28 -0.39 1.30 18.81
N ARG A 29 -0.81 2.51 19.21
CA ARG A 29 -1.38 3.50 18.30
C ARG A 29 -0.35 3.96 17.27
N ASP A 30 0.84 4.28 17.75
CA ASP A 30 1.95 4.86 16.99
C ASP A 30 3.15 3.89 16.95
N HIS A 31 4.21 4.22 16.20
CA HIS A 31 5.45 3.44 16.13
C HIS A 31 5.23 1.98 15.70
N PHE A 32 4.46 1.76 14.64
CA PHE A 32 4.20 0.44 14.10
C PHE A 32 4.62 0.31 12.64
N GLY A 33 4.75 -0.93 12.18
CA GLY A 33 4.99 -1.26 10.78
C GLY A 33 3.96 -2.26 10.27
N THR A 34 3.69 -2.22 8.96
CA THR A 34 2.84 -3.19 8.28
C THR A 34 3.48 -3.69 7.01
N THR A 35 3.37 -4.99 6.78
CA THR A 35 3.73 -5.63 5.51
C THR A 35 2.52 -6.30 4.88
N ALA A 36 2.42 -6.26 3.56
CA ALA A 36 1.39 -6.97 2.82
C ALA A 36 1.95 -7.61 1.55
N ASP A 37 1.55 -8.85 1.31
CA ASP A 37 1.94 -9.64 0.14
C ASP A 37 0.71 -10.05 -0.66
N ALA A 38 0.82 -9.97 -1.98
CA ALA A 38 -0.16 -10.50 -2.91
C ALA A 38 0.51 -11.01 -4.18
N VAL A 39 -0.20 -11.83 -4.97
CA VAL A 39 0.21 -12.17 -6.33
C VAL A 39 -0.84 -11.62 -7.29
N LEU A 40 -0.40 -10.77 -8.21
CA LEU A 40 -1.26 -10.10 -9.18
C LEU A 40 -1.13 -10.77 -10.54
N ARG A 41 -2.24 -11.28 -11.08
CA ARG A 41 -2.29 -11.69 -12.49
C ARG A 41 -2.72 -10.50 -13.34
N LEU A 42 -1.79 -9.94 -14.10
CA LEU A 42 -2.01 -8.75 -14.93
C LEU A 42 -1.88 -9.10 -16.41
N SER A 43 -2.86 -8.68 -17.22
CA SER A 43 -2.78 -8.77 -18.68
C SER A 43 -1.95 -7.60 -19.25
N PRO A 44 -1.50 -7.67 -20.52
CA PRO A 44 -0.70 -6.61 -21.13
C PRO A 44 -1.42 -5.27 -21.10
N GLY A 45 -0.69 -4.19 -20.80
CA GLY A 45 -1.27 -2.85 -20.75
C GLY A 45 -0.46 -1.89 -19.88
N ASP A 46 -0.89 -0.63 -19.92
CA ASP A 46 -0.36 0.43 -19.07
C ASP A 46 -1.22 0.57 -17.81
N TYR A 47 -0.57 0.71 -16.67
CA TYR A 47 -1.20 0.77 -15.35
C TYR A 47 -0.66 1.95 -14.54
N GLU A 48 -1.44 2.35 -13.54
CA GLU A 48 -1.02 3.27 -12.49
C GLU A 48 -1.07 2.55 -11.14
N LEU A 49 0.05 2.55 -10.43
CA LEU A 49 0.10 2.29 -8.99
C LEU A 49 -0.19 3.61 -8.26
N VAL A 50 -1.23 3.63 -7.45
CA VAL A 50 -1.62 4.77 -6.61
C VAL A 50 -1.44 4.36 -5.15
N VAL A 51 -0.59 5.10 -4.45
CA VAL A 51 -0.27 4.87 -3.04
C VAL A 51 -0.58 6.13 -2.25
N THR A 52 -1.40 6.01 -1.21
CA THR A 52 -1.54 7.04 -0.19
C THR A 52 -0.99 6.49 1.12
N SER A 53 -0.05 7.18 1.73
CA SER A 53 0.50 6.79 3.04
C SER A 53 0.69 7.97 3.98
N ASP A 54 0.59 7.65 5.27
CA ASP A 54 1.03 8.42 6.43
C ASP A 54 1.41 7.35 7.47
N ASP A 55 2.69 7.12 7.80
CA ASP A 55 3.91 7.75 7.28
C ASP A 55 4.44 7.10 5.97
N GLY A 56 5.67 6.55 6.02
CA GLY A 56 6.44 6.15 4.86
C GLY A 56 6.04 4.79 4.32
N VAL A 57 6.33 4.58 3.04
CA VAL A 57 5.90 3.40 2.28
C VAL A 57 6.94 2.99 1.25
N ARG A 58 7.06 1.67 1.05
CA ARG A 58 7.77 1.07 -0.07
C ARG A 58 6.88 0.04 -0.74
N VAL A 59 6.82 0.07 -2.08
CA VAL A 59 6.05 -0.87 -2.89
C VAL A 59 6.92 -1.50 -3.94
N ARG A 60 7.00 -2.83 -3.92
CA ARG A 60 7.69 -3.66 -4.90
C ARG A 60 6.70 -4.45 -5.74
N LEU A 61 6.91 -4.48 -7.05
CA LEU A 61 6.16 -5.30 -8.00
C LEU A 61 7.15 -6.21 -8.74
N GLY A 62 7.17 -7.49 -8.38
CA GLY A 62 8.23 -8.41 -8.76
C GLY A 62 9.52 -8.03 -8.04
N GLU A 63 10.57 -7.80 -8.80
CA GLU A 63 11.87 -7.35 -8.29
C GLU A 63 12.03 -5.83 -8.30
N GLU A 64 11.12 -5.10 -8.96
CA GLU A 64 11.22 -3.65 -9.13
C GLU A 64 10.57 -2.91 -7.95
N ILE A 65 11.28 -1.92 -7.39
CA ILE A 65 10.73 -0.95 -6.44
C ILE A 65 10.06 0.16 -7.24
N LEU A 66 8.73 0.23 -7.17
CA LEU A 66 7.94 1.25 -7.89
C LEU A 66 7.79 2.54 -7.08
N VAL A 67 7.67 2.43 -5.76
CA VAL A 67 7.59 3.54 -4.81
C VAL A 67 8.53 3.26 -3.64
N ASP A 68 9.34 4.25 -3.27
CA ASP A 68 10.22 4.24 -2.10
C ASP A 68 10.20 5.63 -1.46
N ASP A 69 9.19 5.88 -0.63
CA ASP A 69 9.06 7.11 0.16
C ASP A 69 9.17 6.72 1.64
N TRP A 70 10.40 6.45 2.07
CA TRP A 70 10.67 5.99 3.44
C TRP A 70 10.96 7.16 4.39
N THR A 71 10.06 8.16 4.40
CA THR A 71 10.21 9.40 5.18
C THR A 71 9.00 9.66 6.09
N HIS A 72 9.19 10.40 7.18
CA HIS A 72 8.10 10.90 8.06
C HIS A 72 7.33 11.98 7.32
N HIS A 73 6.03 11.78 7.11
CA HIS A 73 5.19 12.75 6.43
C HIS A 73 3.71 12.55 6.72
N ALA A 74 2.98 13.67 6.85
CA ALA A 74 1.51 13.70 6.77
C ALA A 74 0.98 13.06 5.47
N PRO A 75 -0.35 12.83 5.30
CA PRO A 75 -0.85 11.98 4.24
C PRO A 75 -0.45 12.47 2.86
N ARG A 76 0.29 11.63 2.13
CA ARG A 76 0.80 11.93 0.79
C ARG A 76 0.33 10.88 -0.19
N THR A 77 -0.04 11.31 -1.39
CA THR A 77 -0.39 10.40 -2.49
C THR A 77 0.67 10.44 -3.58
N VAL A 78 1.18 9.27 -3.95
CA VAL A 78 2.09 9.05 -5.08
C VAL A 78 1.36 8.26 -6.16
N VAL A 79 1.53 8.67 -7.42
CA VAL A 79 1.04 7.93 -8.59
C VAL A 79 2.24 7.54 -9.44
N LYS A 80 2.45 6.24 -9.62
CA LYS A 80 3.56 5.68 -10.40
C LYS A 80 2.99 4.90 -11.59
N PRO A 81 3.22 5.35 -12.84
CA PRO A 81 2.88 4.57 -14.01
C PRO A 81 3.87 3.40 -14.18
N PHE A 82 3.37 2.27 -14.68
CA PHE A 82 4.18 1.12 -15.09
C PHE A 82 3.49 0.36 -16.22
N ARG A 83 4.24 -0.47 -16.95
CA ARG A 83 3.75 -1.24 -18.09
C ARG A 83 3.92 -2.75 -17.86
N VAL A 84 2.97 -3.51 -18.37
CA VAL A 84 3.01 -4.97 -18.45
C VAL A 84 2.99 -5.36 -19.93
N ASP A 85 4.03 -6.03 -20.41
CA ASP A 85 4.17 -6.35 -21.84
C ASP A 85 3.48 -7.65 -22.25
N GLU A 86 3.37 -8.61 -21.33
CA GLU A 86 2.72 -9.90 -21.53
C GLU A 86 1.90 -10.28 -20.29
N GLU A 87 0.93 -11.19 -20.43
CA GLU A 87 0.17 -11.65 -19.27
C GLU A 87 1.08 -12.42 -18.30
N LYS A 88 1.19 -11.93 -17.06
CA LYS A 88 2.04 -12.57 -16.04
C LYS A 88 1.46 -12.43 -14.63
N SER A 89 1.83 -13.40 -13.79
CA SER A 89 1.62 -13.31 -12.34
C SER A 89 2.83 -12.65 -11.70
N ILE A 90 2.63 -11.52 -11.03
CA ILE A 90 3.69 -10.70 -10.45
C ILE A 90 3.45 -10.57 -8.94
N PRO A 91 4.43 -10.93 -8.09
CA PRO A 91 4.35 -10.65 -6.66
C PRO A 91 4.26 -9.14 -6.39
N LEU A 92 3.36 -8.73 -5.51
CA LEU A 92 3.31 -7.39 -4.94
C LEU A 92 3.71 -7.49 -3.48
N HIS A 93 4.66 -6.67 -3.06
CA HIS A 93 5.05 -6.51 -1.67
C HIS A 93 4.95 -5.04 -1.27
N VAL A 94 4.32 -4.79 -0.13
CA VAL A 94 4.15 -3.45 0.43
C VAL A 94 4.72 -3.45 1.84
N GLU A 95 5.54 -2.45 2.13
CA GLU A 95 6.06 -2.14 3.46
C GLU A 95 5.62 -0.72 3.81
N HIS A 96 5.22 -0.50 5.05
CA HIS A 96 4.76 0.79 5.55
C HIS A 96 5.12 0.93 7.02
N PHE A 97 5.39 2.15 7.46
CA PHE A 97 5.54 2.47 8.88
C PHE A 97 4.71 3.69 9.26
N GLU A 98 4.43 3.79 10.55
CA GLU A 98 3.79 4.92 11.20
C GLU A 98 4.60 5.31 12.44
N LEU A 99 4.97 6.59 12.56
CA LEU A 99 5.67 7.12 13.73
C LEU A 99 4.74 7.84 14.70
N ASP A 100 3.86 8.71 14.21
CA ASP A 100 2.91 9.44 15.06
C ASP A 100 1.70 10.07 14.35
N GLY A 101 0.60 10.17 15.10
CA GLY A 101 -0.50 11.03 14.72
C GLY A 101 -1.58 10.32 13.90
N PHE A 102 -1.77 10.74 12.64
CA PHE A 102 -2.79 10.19 11.78
C PHE A 102 -2.13 9.14 10.89
N ALA A 103 -2.69 7.94 10.81
CA ALA A 103 -2.11 6.88 9.99
C ALA A 103 -3.05 6.46 8.85
N VAL A 104 -2.49 6.21 7.67
CA VAL A 104 -3.23 5.61 6.56
C VAL A 104 -2.30 4.82 5.65
N LEU A 105 -2.76 3.67 5.16
CA LEU A 105 -2.15 3.02 4.01
C LEU A 105 -3.23 2.61 3.01
N ARG A 106 -3.16 3.17 1.81
CA ARG A 106 -4.01 2.77 0.68
C ARG A 106 -3.16 2.50 -0.54
N VAL A 107 -3.27 1.30 -1.08
CA VAL A 107 -2.59 0.89 -2.31
C VAL A 107 -3.61 0.39 -3.30
N THR A 108 -3.61 0.98 -4.49
CA THR A 108 -4.48 0.59 -5.60
C THR A 108 -3.68 0.50 -6.88
N ILE A 109 -3.93 -0.53 -7.69
CA ILE A 109 -3.48 -0.57 -9.07
C ILE A 109 -4.70 -0.44 -9.97
N ARG A 110 -4.60 0.39 -11.01
CA ARG A 110 -5.68 0.56 -12.00
C ARG A 110 -5.09 0.67 -13.41
N PRO A 111 -5.84 0.32 -14.47
CA PRO A 111 -5.44 0.66 -15.83
C PRO A 111 -5.16 2.16 -15.94
N ALA A 112 -4.10 2.54 -16.66
CA ALA A 112 -3.81 3.93 -16.94
C ALA A 112 -4.95 4.53 -17.76
N ARG A 113 -5.34 5.77 -17.45
CA ARG A 113 -6.36 6.46 -18.24
C ARG A 113 -5.77 6.77 -19.62
N SER A 114 -6.43 6.30 -20.68
CA SER A 114 -6.13 6.75 -22.04
C SER A 114 -6.31 8.27 -22.08
N ARG A 115 -5.26 8.99 -22.50
CA ARG A 115 -5.38 10.41 -22.84
C ARG A 115 -6.17 10.59 -24.13
#